data_AF-A0AAW9W8L8-F1
#
_entry.id   AF-A0AAW9W8L8-F1
#
_cell.length_a   1.000
_cell.length_b   1.000
_cell.length_c   1.000
_cell.angle_alpha   90.00
_cell.angle_beta   90.00
_cell.angle_gamma   90.00
#
_symmetry.space_group_name_H-M   'P 1'
#
loop_
_entity.id
_entity.type
_entity.pdbx_description
1 polymer ?
#
loop_
_entity_poly.entity_id
_entity_poly.type
_entity_poly.pdbx_seq_one_letter_code
_entity_poly.pdbx_strand_id
1 'polypeptide(L)' 'MRKYDIPKLLLSGENQGVEFKEAKNSFPKDGMKTICSFANTNNGLLI' A
#
# COMPACT_ATOMS: atom_id res chain seq x y z
N MET A 1 -0.63 -12.26 -12.80
CA MET A 1 -0.32 -11.53 -11.55
C MET A 1 0.78 -10.51 -11.85
N ARG A 2 0.61 -9.22 -11.54
CA ARG A 2 1.71 -8.25 -11.70
C ARG A 2 2.82 -8.59 -10.71
N LYS A 3 4.07 -8.52 -11.13
CA LYS A 3 5.23 -8.61 -10.24
C LYS A 3 5.61 -7.19 -9.83
N TYR A 4 5.73 -6.95 -8.52
CA TYR A 4 6.19 -5.68 -7.97
C TYR A 4 7.63 -5.84 -7.49
N ASP A 5 8.46 -4.85 -7.81
CA ASP A 5 9.85 -4.77 -7.35
C ASP A 5 9.86 -4.09 -5.98
N ILE A 6 9.72 -4.89 -4.92
CA ILE A 6 9.63 -4.40 -3.53
C ILE A 6 10.87 -3.59 -3.13
N PRO A 7 12.13 -4.04 -3.39
CA PRO A 7 13.31 -3.23 -3.12
C PRO A 7 13.27 -1.84 -3.76
N LYS A 8 12.87 -1.75 -5.03
CA LYS A 8 12.75 -0.47 -5.73
C LYS A 8 11.68 0.43 -5.12
N LEU A 9 10.55 -0.15 -4.70
CA LEU A 9 9.46 0.58 -4.05
C LEU A 9 9.90 1.12 -2.67
N LEU A 10 10.60 0.32 -1.89
CA LEU A 10 11.15 0.75 -0.60
C LEU A 10 12.14 1.91 -0.76
N LEU A 11 13.00 1.87 -1.79
CA LEU A 11 13.93 2.97 -2.09
C LEU A 11 13.21 4.24 -2.56
N SER A 12 12.06 4.10 -3.22
CA SER A 12 11.29 5.23 -3.76
C SER A 12 10.39 5.90 -2.70
N GLY A 13 10.11 5.21 -1.59
CA GLY A 13 9.24 5.70 -0.52
C GLY A 13 7.75 5.67 -0.88
N GLU A 14 6.92 6.08 0.08
CA GLU A 14 5.47 6.20 -0.10
C GLU A 14 5.12 7.34 -1.07
N ASN A 15 4.03 7.16 -1.80
CA ASN A 15 3.44 8.18 -2.65
C ASN A 15 1.93 7.94 -2.80
N GLN A 16 1.25 8.77 -3.59
CA GLN A 16 -0.20 8.67 -3.77
C GLN A 16 -0.68 7.29 -4.27
N GLY A 17 0.18 6.51 -4.93
CA GLY A 17 -0.14 5.17 -5.43
C GLY A 17 0.48 4.00 -4.64
N VAL A 18 1.28 4.27 -3.60
CA VAL A 18 1.98 3.23 -2.81
C VAL A 18 2.01 3.62 -1.33
N GLU A 19 1.44 2.77 -0.48
CA GLU A 19 1.46 2.94 0.98
C GLU A 19 1.99 1.66 1.65
N PHE A 20 2.87 1.81 2.63
CA PHE A 20 3.46 0.72 3.40
C PHE A 20 2.81 0.65 4.78
N LYS A 21 2.43 -0.54 5.22
CA LYS A 21 1.97 -0.79 6.59
C LYS A 21 2.87 -1.79 7.27
N GLU A 22 3.24 -1.49 8.50
CA GLU A 22 3.98 -2.41 9.33
C GLU A 22 3.17 -3.71 9.55
N ALA A 23 3.86 -4.85 9.40
CA ALA A 23 3.27 -6.15 9.66
C ALA A 23 2.90 -6.28 11.14
N LYS A 24 1.65 -6.66 11.40
CA LYS A 24 1.12 -6.93 12.74
C LYS A 24 0.50 -8.32 12.74
N ASN A 25 0.25 -8.87 13.93
CA ASN A 25 -0.42 -10.18 14.11
C ASN A 25 -1.86 -10.21 13.56
N SER A 26 -2.38 -9.08 13.10
CA SER A 26 -3.69 -8.92 12.49
C SER A 26 -3.62 -7.87 11.38
N PHE A 27 -4.53 -7.95 10.41
CA PHE A 27 -4.64 -6.91 9.38
C PHE A 27 -4.84 -5.52 10.04
N PRO A 28 -4.07 -4.50 9.65
CA PRO A 28 -4.16 -3.17 10.25
C PRO A 28 -5.55 -2.55 10.04
N LYS A 29 -6.18 -2.05 11.12
CA LYS A 29 -7.51 -1.41 11.04
C LYS A 29 -7.52 -0.20 10.11
N ASP A 30 -6.41 0.52 10.04
CA ASP A 30 -6.18 1.62 9.11
C ASP A 30 -5.97 1.16 7.66
N GLY A 31 -5.58 -0.10 7.43
CA GLY A 31 -5.49 -0.68 6.08
C GLY A 31 -6.80 -0.62 5.31
N MET A 32 -7.95 -0.79 5.98
CA MET A 32 -9.26 -0.62 5.33
C MET A 32 -9.52 0.81 4.89
N LYS A 33 -9.05 1.81 5.65
CA LYS A 33 -9.17 3.21 5.26
C LYS A 33 -8.32 3.49 4.02
N THR A 34 -7.09 2.98 3.98
CA THR A 34 -6.20 3.10 2.82
C THR A 34 -6.81 2.45 1.57
N ILE A 35 -7.39 1.25 1.70
CA ILE A 35 -8.10 0.56 0.60
C ILE A 35 -9.26 1.43 0.07
N CYS A 36 -10.09 1.99 0.97
CA CYS A 36 -11.17 2.89 0.57
C CYS A 36 -10.64 4.15 -0.14
N SER A 37 -9.55 4.74 0.36
CA SER A 37 -8.95 5.92 -0.27
C SER A 37 -8.44 5.63 -1.68
N PHE A 38 -7.75 4.51 -1.88
CA PHE A 38 -7.30 4.07 -3.20
C PHE A 38 -8.47 3.82 -4.15
N ALA A 39 -9.52 3.12 -3.70
CA ALA A 39 -10.70 2.85 -4.52
C ALA A 39 -11.43 4.11 -4.99
N ASN A 40 -11.38 5.20 -4.20
CA ASN A 40 -12.07 6.46 -4.50
C ASN A 40 -11.21 7.50 -5.23
N THR A 41 -9.93 7.23 -5.48
CA THR A 41 -9.03 8.20 -6.13
C THR A 41 -8.46 7.64 -7.43
N ASN A 42 -7.36 6.89 -7.38
CA ASN A 42 -6.65 6.42 -8.58
C ASN A 42 -6.18 4.96 -8.47
N ASN A 43 -6.82 4.14 -7.62
CA ASN A 43 -6.29 2.86 -7.15
C ASN A 43 -4.91 3.03 -6.49
N GLY A 44 -4.34 1.94 -5.98
CA GLY A 44 -3.03 1.99 -5.34
C GLY A 44 -2.53 0.61 -4.93
N LEU A 45 -1.31 0.58 -4.41
CA LEU A 45 -0.65 -0.60 -3.89
C LEU A 45 -0.46 -0.44 -2.38
N LEU A 46 -1.08 -1.32 -1.62
CA LEU A 46 -0.85 -1.46 -0.18
C LEU A 46 0.11 -2.63 0.03
N ILE A 47 1.25 -2.36 0.67
CA ILE A 47 2.30 -3.35 0.99
C ILE A 47 2.37 -3.54 2.50
#